data_AF-A0A8T0EJX1-F1
#
_entry.id   AF-A0A8T0EJX1-F1
#
_cell.length_a   1.000
_cell.length_b   1.000
_cell.length_c   1.000
_cell.angle_alpha   90.00
_cell.angle_beta   90.00
_cell.angle_gamma   90.00
#
_symmetry.space_group_name_H-M   'P 1'
#
loop_
_entity.id
_entity.type
_entity.pdbx_description
1 polymer ?
#
loop_
_entity_poly.entity_id
_entity_poly.type
_entity_poly.pdbx_seq_one_letter_code
_entity_poly.pdbx_strand_id
1 'polypeptide(L)'
;MGAGEGDEFNNYLTIAHYYATRSACMGHPSLERQSVKISISLLRYSDVIPADKAFYEAGEAARKIGWNSIAFVCLNHLMDIFEAIEEGVGEVDNSDFQDTDIPTNILIPSETCLSEAQHEEIREWVLSVSMDQTVDQTLPLDERKMFESSLISHDGRQYEPCVVTGYPVIRNKVEFGNSNKVANKDDWNKLIMAAKVQHIAECEDVLKFIAAWCGGTGNTGFTFQ
;
A
#
# COMPACT_ATOMS: atom_id res chain seq x y z
N MET A 1 -7.50 8.72 -28.82
CA MET A 1 -7.40 8.15 -27.46
C MET A 1 -7.13 9.33 -26.56
N GLY A 2 -8.15 9.77 -25.82
CA GLY A 2 -8.04 10.95 -24.97
C GLY A 2 -7.07 10.66 -23.83
N ALA A 3 -6.30 11.66 -23.39
CA ALA A 3 -5.30 11.52 -22.33
C ALA A 3 -5.86 10.83 -21.05
N GLY A 4 -7.17 10.94 -20.78
CA GLY A 4 -7.81 10.30 -19.61
C GLY A 4 -8.02 8.78 -19.68
N GLU A 5 -8.17 8.17 -20.86
CA GLU A 5 -8.41 6.70 -20.96
C GLU A 5 -7.13 5.89 -20.71
N GLY A 6 -5.98 6.44 -21.11
CA GLY A 6 -4.67 5.81 -20.88
C GLY A 6 -4.26 5.83 -19.41
N ASP A 7 -4.61 6.89 -18.69
CA ASP A 7 -4.29 7.04 -17.27
C ASP A 7 -5.15 6.11 -16.40
N GLU A 8 -6.44 5.96 -16.72
CA GLU A 8 -7.34 5.05 -15.99
C GLU A 8 -6.92 3.58 -16.11
N PHE A 9 -6.60 3.12 -17.33
CA PHE A 9 -6.09 1.76 -17.54
C PHE A 9 -4.80 1.50 -16.76
N ASN A 10 -3.87 2.46 -16.75
CA ASN A 10 -2.61 2.35 -16.01
C ASN A 10 -2.83 2.32 -14.50
N ASN A 11 -3.83 3.04 -13.98
CA ASN A 11 -4.22 2.97 -12.57
C ASN A 11 -4.74 1.57 -12.22
N TYR A 12 -5.70 1.04 -12.97
CA TYR A 12 -6.21 -0.32 -12.73
C TYR A 12 -5.13 -1.39 -12.84
N LEU A 13 -4.25 -1.29 -13.84
CA LEU A 13 -3.11 -2.20 -14.00
C LEU A 13 -2.17 -2.14 -12.80
N THR A 14 -1.91 -0.93 -12.29
CA THR A 14 -1.05 -0.73 -11.11
C THR A 14 -1.69 -1.30 -9.84
N ILE A 15 -2.99 -1.07 -9.62
CA ILE A 15 -3.75 -1.64 -8.50
C ILE A 15 -3.73 -3.17 -8.55
N ALA A 16 -4.03 -3.76 -9.72
CA ALA A 16 -4.02 -5.20 -9.90
C ALA A 16 -2.64 -5.81 -9.67
N HIS A 17 -1.59 -5.15 -10.17
CA HIS A 17 -0.20 -5.55 -9.95
C HIS A 17 0.18 -5.52 -8.46
N TYR A 18 -0.19 -4.47 -7.74
CA TYR A 18 0.07 -4.38 -6.30
C TYR A 18 -0.70 -5.45 -5.51
N TYR A 19 -1.96 -5.71 -5.82
CA TYR A 19 -2.69 -6.81 -5.18
C TYR A 19 -2.07 -8.18 -5.47
N ALA A 20 -1.65 -8.44 -6.71
CA ALA A 20 -0.96 -9.68 -7.08
C ALA A 20 0.38 -9.82 -6.34
N THR A 21 1.17 -8.75 -6.29
CA THR A 21 2.47 -8.72 -5.58
C THR A 21 2.27 -8.89 -4.08
N ARG A 22 1.26 -8.25 -3.50
CA ARG A 22 0.89 -8.42 -2.08
C ARG A 22 0.54 -9.87 -1.80
N SER A 23 -0.31 -10.48 -2.61
CA SER A 23 -0.71 -11.88 -2.47
C SER A 23 0.50 -12.83 -2.53
N ALA A 24 1.44 -12.58 -3.44
CA ALA A 24 2.67 -13.37 -3.54
C ALA A 24 3.62 -13.20 -2.33
N CYS A 25 3.55 -12.05 -1.64
CA CYS A 25 4.36 -11.78 -0.46
C CYS A 25 3.72 -12.30 0.85
N MET A 26 2.39 -12.43 0.88
CA MET A 26 1.65 -12.84 2.08
C MET A 26 2.00 -14.28 2.50
N GLY A 27 2.03 -14.53 3.81
CA GLY A 27 2.35 -15.85 4.37
C GLY A 27 3.84 -16.19 4.41
N HIS A 28 4.71 -15.33 3.89
CA HIS A 28 6.17 -15.52 3.91
C HIS A 28 6.85 -14.55 4.89
N PRO A 29 7.43 -15.05 6.00
CA PRO A 29 8.11 -14.20 7.01
C PRO A 29 9.21 -13.29 6.44
N SER A 30 9.85 -13.73 5.35
CA SER A 30 10.92 -12.98 4.68
C SER A 30 10.41 -11.73 3.95
N LEU A 31 9.10 -11.63 3.71
CA LEU A 31 8.41 -10.61 2.90
C LEU A 31 7.28 -9.87 3.64
N GLU A 32 7.08 -10.09 4.95
CA GLU A 32 6.00 -9.44 5.72
C GLU A 32 6.04 -7.92 5.61
N ARG A 33 7.22 -7.32 5.67
CA ARG A 33 7.35 -5.85 5.50
C ARG A 33 6.97 -5.40 4.10
N GLN A 34 7.27 -6.19 3.07
CA GLN A 34 6.90 -5.85 1.69
C GLN A 34 5.37 -5.90 1.52
N SER A 35 4.71 -6.94 2.03
CA SER A 35 3.25 -7.05 1.94
C SER A 35 2.55 -5.90 2.66
N VAL A 36 3.03 -5.49 3.84
CA VAL A 36 2.50 -4.34 4.60
C VAL A 36 2.69 -3.03 3.84
N LYS A 37 3.89 -2.79 3.30
CA LYS A 37 4.15 -1.60 2.47
C LYS A 37 3.25 -1.51 1.24
N ILE A 38 2.93 -2.66 0.64
CA ILE A 38 2.00 -2.72 -0.49
C ILE A 38 0.57 -2.38 -0.03
N SER A 39 0.10 -2.95 1.09
CA SER A 39 -1.22 -2.60 1.65
C SER A 39 -1.35 -1.10 1.93
N ILE A 40 -0.34 -0.49 2.55
CA ILE A 40 -0.33 0.94 2.85
C ILE A 40 -0.33 1.77 1.56
N SER A 41 0.41 1.32 0.54
CA SER A 41 0.43 1.99 -0.77
C SER A 41 -0.90 1.91 -1.51
N LEU A 42 -1.68 0.86 -1.28
CA LEU A 42 -3.01 0.69 -1.87
C LEU A 42 -4.02 1.72 -1.33
N LEU A 43 -3.77 2.34 -0.17
CA LEU A 43 -4.60 3.44 0.34
C LEU A 43 -4.68 4.63 -0.62
N ARG A 44 -3.67 4.86 -1.46
CA ARG A 44 -3.69 5.92 -2.49
C ARG A 44 -4.72 5.70 -3.59
N TYR A 45 -5.35 4.53 -3.61
CA TYR A 45 -6.37 4.17 -4.58
C TYR A 45 -7.74 3.93 -3.93
N SER A 46 -7.96 4.40 -2.69
CA SER A 46 -9.21 4.25 -1.92
C SER A 46 -10.42 4.97 -2.53
N ASP A 47 -10.20 5.81 -3.54
CA ASP A 47 -11.22 6.41 -4.41
C ASP A 47 -11.67 5.44 -5.53
N VAL A 48 -10.88 4.39 -5.79
CA VAL A 48 -11.13 3.37 -6.82
C VAL A 48 -11.50 2.02 -6.21
N ILE A 49 -10.81 1.59 -5.16
CA ILE A 49 -11.08 0.35 -4.43
C ILE A 49 -11.94 0.63 -3.20
N PRO A 50 -12.72 -0.34 -2.67
CA PRO A 50 -13.51 -0.12 -1.46
C PRO A 50 -12.64 0.37 -0.31
N ALA A 51 -12.95 1.55 0.22
CA ALA A 51 -12.13 2.22 1.21
C ALA A 51 -12.05 1.44 2.52
N ASP A 52 -13.19 0.91 3.00
CA ASP A 52 -13.26 0.05 4.18
C ASP A 52 -12.28 -1.13 4.11
N LYS A 53 -12.23 -1.81 2.97
CA LYS A 53 -11.30 -2.90 2.71
C LYS A 53 -9.86 -2.41 2.70
N ALA A 54 -9.58 -1.30 2.02
CA ALA A 54 -8.21 -0.76 1.90
C ALA A 54 -7.63 -0.41 3.28
N PHE A 55 -8.40 0.31 4.10
CA PHE A 55 -8.01 0.70 5.46
C PHE A 55 -7.88 -0.50 6.40
N TYR A 56 -8.80 -1.46 6.31
CA TYR A 56 -8.67 -2.72 7.05
C TYR A 56 -7.39 -3.49 6.67
N GLU A 57 -7.15 -3.69 5.37
CA GLU A 57 -5.99 -4.45 4.88
C GLU A 57 -4.65 -3.80 5.22
N ALA A 58 -4.59 -2.46 5.22
CA ALA A 58 -3.41 -1.70 5.63
C ALA A 58 -3.20 -1.73 7.15
N GLY A 59 -4.24 -1.39 7.91
CA GLY A 59 -4.19 -1.33 9.36
C GLY A 59 -3.88 -2.69 10.00
N GLU A 60 -4.57 -3.74 9.56
CA GLU A 60 -4.38 -5.09 10.08
C GLU A 60 -3.00 -5.67 9.74
N ALA A 61 -2.50 -5.39 8.54
CA ALA A 61 -1.16 -5.83 8.16
C ALA A 61 -0.08 -5.09 8.97
N ALA A 62 -0.24 -3.78 9.18
CA ALA A 62 0.65 -2.99 10.02
C ALA A 62 0.63 -3.46 11.49
N ARG A 63 -0.56 -3.75 12.03
CA ARG A 63 -0.76 -4.28 13.40
C ARG A 63 0.04 -5.56 13.61
N LYS A 64 -0.05 -6.50 12.65
CA LYS A 64 0.64 -7.81 12.72
C LYS A 64 2.16 -7.73 12.82
N ILE A 65 2.78 -6.69 12.26
CA ILE A 65 4.25 -6.51 12.30
C ILE A 65 4.69 -5.48 13.35
N GLY A 66 3.77 -5.01 14.19
CA GLY A 66 4.05 -4.05 15.26
C GLY A 66 4.24 -2.60 14.78
N TRP A 67 3.75 -2.25 13.59
CA TRP A 67 3.73 -0.86 13.09
C TRP A 67 2.52 -0.13 13.64
N ASN A 68 2.45 -0.04 14.97
CA ASN A 68 1.26 0.36 15.72
C ASN A 68 0.74 1.76 15.36
N SER A 69 1.62 2.70 15.04
CA SER A 69 1.22 4.06 14.64
C SER A 69 0.40 4.08 13.35
N ILE A 70 0.89 3.42 12.29
CA ILE A 70 0.13 3.28 11.02
C ILE A 70 -1.12 2.45 11.24
N ALA A 71 -1.00 1.36 12.02
CA ALA A 71 -2.12 0.49 12.32
C ALA A 71 -3.25 1.26 13.01
N PHE A 72 -2.91 2.10 13.99
CA PHE A 72 -3.85 2.93 14.72
C PHE A 72 -4.58 3.91 13.80
N VAL A 73 -3.84 4.74 13.07
CA VAL A 73 -4.44 5.74 12.17
C VAL A 73 -5.37 5.08 11.15
N CYS A 74 -4.95 3.97 10.53
CA CYS A 74 -5.78 3.28 9.53
C CYS A 74 -7.02 2.63 10.14
N LEU A 75 -6.89 1.97 11.30
CA LEU A 75 -8.00 1.26 11.94
C LEU A 75 -8.96 2.21 12.65
N ASN A 76 -8.47 3.35 13.17
CA ASN A 76 -9.33 4.40 13.70
C ASN A 76 -10.18 5.03 12.59
N HIS A 77 -9.56 5.38 11.46
CA HIS A 77 -10.31 5.89 10.31
C HIS A 77 -11.29 4.86 9.73
N LEU A 78 -10.96 3.56 9.79
CA LEU A 78 -11.91 2.49 9.45
C LEU A 78 -13.16 2.51 10.34
N MET A 79 -13.03 2.84 11.63
CA MET A 79 -14.19 2.99 12.52
C MET A 79 -15.09 4.14 12.07
N ASP A 80 -14.51 5.28 11.67
CA ASP A 80 -15.28 6.41 11.12
C ASP A 80 -16.03 5.99 9.83
N ILE A 81 -15.40 5.18 8.97
CA ILE A 81 -16.06 4.61 7.78
C ILE A 81 -17.22 3.70 8.19
N PHE A 82 -17.07 2.84 9.20
CA PHE A 82 -18.17 1.99 9.67
C PHE A 82 -19.33 2.78 10.25
N GLU A 83 -19.05 3.82 11.04
CA GLU A 83 -20.07 4.73 11.55
C GLU A 83 -20.82 5.40 10.38
N ALA A 84 -20.10 5.89 9.36
CA ALA A 84 -20.73 6.48 8.18
C ALA A 84 -21.60 5.47 7.38
N ILE A 85 -21.18 4.21 7.27
CA ILE A 85 -21.99 3.14 6.65
C ILE A 85 -23.28 2.89 7.45
N GLU A 86 -23.18 2.79 8.78
CA GLU A 86 -24.32 2.54 9.67
C GLU A 86 -25.32 3.71 9.67
N GLU A 87 -24.83 4.95 9.63
CA GLU A 87 -25.64 6.17 9.58
C GLU A 87 -26.15 6.51 8.17
N GLY A 88 -25.59 5.88 7.13
CA GLY A 88 -25.91 6.17 5.73
C GLY A 88 -25.39 7.54 5.27
N VAL A 89 -24.28 8.00 5.84
CA VAL A 89 -23.62 9.27 5.51
C VAL A 89 -22.53 9.02 4.46
N GLY A 90 -22.39 9.93 3.50
CA GLY A 90 -21.45 9.80 2.38
C GLY A 90 -20.06 10.40 2.62
N GLU A 91 -19.76 10.83 3.84
CA GLU A 91 -18.54 11.58 4.18
C GLU A 91 -18.02 11.14 5.56
N VAL A 92 -16.69 11.18 5.74
CA VAL A 92 -15.98 10.90 7.00
C VAL A 92 -14.90 11.96 7.24
N ASP A 93 -14.43 12.10 8.48
CA ASP A 93 -13.28 12.96 8.76
C ASP A 93 -12.00 12.32 8.19
N ASN A 94 -11.22 13.13 7.47
CA ASN A 94 -9.96 12.74 6.84
C ASN A 94 -8.80 13.60 7.34
N SER A 95 -8.96 14.26 8.50
CA SER A 95 -7.98 15.16 9.09
C SER A 95 -6.59 14.52 9.25
N ASP A 96 -6.53 13.23 9.59
CA ASP A 96 -5.30 12.44 9.72
C ASP A 96 -4.49 12.31 8.42
N PHE A 97 -5.11 12.58 7.26
CA PHE A 97 -4.52 12.37 5.93
C PHE A 97 -4.25 13.66 5.13
N GLN A 98 -4.51 14.85 5.70
CA GLN A 98 -4.45 16.13 4.98
C GLN A 98 -3.10 16.45 4.31
N ASP A 99 -1.98 16.00 4.89
CA ASP A 99 -0.62 16.19 4.35
C ASP A 99 -0.08 14.94 3.64
N THR A 100 -0.97 14.11 3.11
CA THR A 100 -0.64 12.90 2.36
C THR A 100 -1.21 12.94 0.95
N ASP A 101 -0.89 11.92 0.15
CA ASP A 101 -1.46 11.67 -1.16
C ASP A 101 -2.54 10.56 -1.12
N ILE A 102 -3.08 10.26 0.07
CA ILE A 102 -4.25 9.40 0.23
C ILE A 102 -5.50 10.24 -0.10
N PRO A 103 -6.40 9.77 -0.98
CA PRO A 103 -7.62 10.49 -1.33
C PRO A 103 -8.49 10.77 -0.09
N THR A 104 -8.98 12.00 0.04
CA THR A 104 -9.94 12.39 1.09
C THR A 104 -11.39 12.30 0.62
N ASN A 105 -11.61 12.17 -0.69
CA ASN A 105 -12.93 12.04 -1.33
C ASN A 105 -13.25 10.56 -1.63
N ILE A 106 -13.14 9.71 -0.60
CA ILE A 106 -13.43 8.29 -0.72
C ILE A 106 -14.93 8.03 -0.91
N LEU A 107 -15.26 6.97 -1.65
CA LEU A 107 -16.65 6.50 -1.77
C LEU A 107 -16.97 5.58 -0.59
N ILE A 108 -17.92 5.98 0.25
CA ILE A 108 -18.39 5.15 1.37
C ILE A 108 -19.21 3.97 0.78
N PRO A 109 -18.81 2.71 1.05
CA PRO A 109 -19.57 1.53 0.61
C PRO A 109 -20.98 1.49 1.20
N SER A 110 -21.91 0.79 0.56
CA SER A 110 -23.26 0.59 1.12
C SER A 110 -23.31 -0.48 2.22
N GLU A 111 -22.35 -1.40 2.22
CA GLU A 111 -22.25 -2.50 3.18
C GLU A 111 -20.77 -2.70 3.53
N THR A 112 -20.49 -3.06 4.78
CA THR A 112 -19.12 -3.36 5.24
C THR A 112 -18.61 -4.68 4.68
N CYS A 113 -17.31 -4.72 4.36
CA CYS A 113 -16.60 -5.92 3.96
C CYS A 113 -16.24 -6.87 5.13
N LEU A 114 -16.45 -6.44 6.38
CA LEU A 114 -16.05 -7.17 7.59
C LEU A 114 -17.22 -7.87 8.29
N SER A 115 -16.91 -8.96 8.98
CA SER A 115 -17.84 -9.60 9.92
C SER A 115 -17.95 -8.81 11.23
N GLU A 116 -19.05 -9.00 11.96
CA GLU A 116 -19.26 -8.39 13.29
C GLU A 116 -18.11 -8.72 14.26
N ALA A 117 -17.57 -9.94 14.21
CA ALA A 117 -16.46 -10.35 15.06
C ALA A 117 -15.17 -9.57 14.76
N GLN A 118 -14.88 -9.31 13.48
CA GLN A 118 -13.73 -8.50 13.09
C GLN A 118 -13.92 -7.03 13.47
N HIS A 119 -15.15 -6.52 13.33
CA HIS A 119 -15.49 -5.16 13.74
C HIS A 119 -15.26 -4.97 15.24
N GLU A 120 -15.75 -5.89 16.09
CA GLU A 120 -15.53 -5.83 17.53
C GLU A 120 -14.05 -5.92 17.90
N GLU A 121 -13.29 -6.82 17.26
CA GLU A 121 -11.85 -6.97 17.51
C GLU A 121 -11.09 -5.67 17.20
N ILE A 122 -11.42 -4.99 16.09
CA ILE A 122 -10.80 -3.72 15.72
C ILE A 122 -11.19 -2.63 16.71
N ARG A 123 -12.47 -2.54 17.08
CA ARG A 123 -12.98 -1.58 18.06
C ARG A 123 -12.26 -1.72 19.40
N GLU A 124 -12.17 -2.93 19.95
CA GLU A 124 -11.47 -3.19 21.21
C GLU A 124 -10.00 -2.80 21.12
N TRP A 125 -9.35 -3.12 20.00
CA TRP A 125 -7.94 -2.78 19.79
C TRP A 125 -7.71 -1.28 19.68
N VAL A 126 -8.51 -0.55 18.89
CA VAL A 126 -8.42 0.91 18.75
C VAL A 126 -8.64 1.58 20.11
N LEU A 127 -9.68 1.19 20.86
CA LEU A 127 -9.93 1.73 22.20
C LEU A 127 -8.76 1.49 23.17
N SER A 128 -8.15 0.30 23.11
CA SER A 128 -6.98 -0.03 23.92
C SER A 128 -5.79 0.89 23.58
N VAL A 129 -5.49 1.07 22.29
CA VAL A 129 -4.38 1.92 21.84
C VAL A 129 -4.65 3.41 22.10
N SER A 130 -5.89 3.87 22.00
CA SER A 130 -6.27 5.25 22.35
C SER A 130 -5.95 5.60 23.81
N MET A 131 -5.98 4.62 24.71
CA MET A 131 -5.63 4.79 26.12
C MET A 131 -4.12 4.59 26.40
N ASP A 132 -3.37 4.04 25.44
CA ASP A 132 -1.94 3.78 25.55
C ASP A 132 -1.11 4.99 25.07
N GLN A 133 -0.57 5.74 26.02
CA GLN A 133 0.27 6.91 25.74
C GLN A 133 1.65 6.57 25.16
N THR A 134 2.00 5.28 25.02
CA THR A 134 3.28 4.86 24.46
C THR A 134 3.26 4.72 22.94
N VAL A 135 2.08 4.61 22.33
CA VAL A 135 1.92 4.55 20.88
C VAL A 135 1.75 5.97 20.34
N ASP A 136 2.61 6.34 19.39
CA ASP A 136 2.42 7.57 18.62
C ASP A 136 1.21 7.40 17.70
N GLN A 137 0.19 8.23 17.88
CA GLN A 137 -1.10 8.16 17.17
C GLN A 137 -1.08 9.05 15.92
N THR A 138 0.06 9.10 15.24
CA THR A 138 0.26 9.89 14.01
C THR A 138 0.97 9.07 12.94
N LEU A 139 0.82 9.47 11.68
CA LEU A 139 1.51 8.80 10.57
C LEU A 139 3.03 9.04 10.65
N PRO A 140 3.86 7.99 10.52
CA PRO A 140 5.30 8.13 10.61
C PRO A 140 5.87 8.92 9.43
N LEU A 141 6.82 9.79 9.73
CA LEU A 141 7.45 10.67 8.75
C LEU A 141 8.84 10.15 8.34
N ASP A 142 9.18 10.31 7.05
CA ASP A 142 10.49 9.95 6.51
C ASP A 142 11.51 11.11 6.52
N GLU A 143 12.63 10.95 5.81
CA GLU A 143 13.69 11.98 5.70
C GLU A 143 13.23 13.28 5.03
N ARG A 144 12.09 13.27 4.32
CA ARG A 144 11.46 14.43 3.71
C ARG A 144 10.49 15.14 4.66
N LYS A 145 10.28 14.61 5.87
CA LYS A 145 9.23 15.05 6.82
C LYS A 145 7.81 14.92 6.29
N MET A 146 7.61 13.99 5.35
CA MET A 146 6.32 13.60 4.81
C MET A 146 5.95 12.21 5.35
N PHE A 147 4.67 11.84 5.29
CA PHE A 147 4.27 10.45 5.49
C PHE A 147 5.12 9.51 4.61
N GLU A 148 5.69 8.48 5.20
CA GLU A 148 6.72 7.63 4.56
C GLU A 148 6.28 6.93 3.26
N SER A 149 4.97 6.75 3.05
CA SER A 149 4.43 6.16 1.82
C SER A 149 4.12 7.19 0.74
N SER A 150 4.16 8.49 1.07
CA SER A 150 3.69 9.53 0.15
C SER A 150 4.63 9.77 -1.03
N LEU A 151 4.05 9.89 -2.22
CA LEU A 151 4.74 10.13 -3.49
C LEU A 151 4.85 11.63 -3.83
N ILE A 152 4.26 12.51 -3.03
CA ILE A 152 4.27 13.96 -3.27
C ILE A 152 4.82 14.65 -2.03
N SER A 153 5.76 15.59 -2.19
CA SER A 153 6.22 16.44 -1.08
C SER A 153 5.49 17.78 -1.02
N HIS A 154 5.62 18.49 0.11
CA HIS A 154 5.00 19.82 0.31
C HIS A 154 5.30 20.86 -0.79
N ASP A 155 6.42 20.74 -1.49
CA ASP A 155 6.82 21.62 -2.60
C ASP A 155 6.25 21.18 -3.97
N GLY A 156 5.42 20.14 -3.99
CA GLY A 156 4.80 19.58 -5.19
C GLY A 156 5.72 18.65 -6.00
N ARG A 157 6.92 18.33 -5.51
CA ARG A 157 7.79 17.35 -6.17
C ARG A 157 7.19 15.94 -6.07
N GLN A 158 7.12 15.27 -7.20
CA GLN A 158 6.67 13.88 -7.30
C GLN A 158 7.84 12.90 -7.21
N TYR A 159 7.59 11.75 -6.60
CA TYR A 159 8.50 10.63 -6.47
C TYR A 159 7.90 9.41 -7.15
N GLU A 160 8.75 8.66 -7.85
CA GLU A 160 8.32 7.49 -8.58
C GLU A 160 7.99 6.35 -7.60
N PRO A 161 6.83 5.68 -7.76
CA PRO A 161 6.44 4.58 -6.90
C PRO A 161 7.30 3.35 -7.20
N CYS A 162 7.75 2.68 -6.15
CA CYS A 162 8.44 1.40 -6.26
C CYS A 162 7.52 0.37 -6.92
N VAL A 163 7.95 -0.24 -8.01
CA VAL A 163 7.14 -1.25 -8.71
C VAL A 163 6.85 -2.48 -7.83
N VAL A 164 7.62 -2.73 -6.78
CA VAL A 164 7.36 -3.84 -5.84
C VAL A 164 6.38 -3.42 -4.74
N THR A 165 6.61 -2.27 -4.12
CA THR A 165 5.94 -1.91 -2.84
C THR A 165 5.03 -0.71 -2.91
N GLY A 166 5.04 0.07 -3.99
CA GLY A 166 4.33 1.33 -4.13
C GLY A 166 4.96 2.51 -3.38
N TYR A 167 5.80 2.26 -2.38
CA TYR A 167 6.51 3.30 -1.62
C TYR A 167 7.40 4.18 -2.51
N PRO A 168 7.66 5.44 -2.15
CA PRO A 168 8.51 6.35 -2.92
C PRO A 168 9.93 5.79 -3.05
N VAL A 169 10.52 5.95 -4.22
CA VAL A 169 11.93 5.62 -4.46
C VAL A 169 12.78 6.89 -4.31
N ILE A 170 13.30 7.10 -3.09
CA ILE A 170 14.06 8.32 -2.75
C ILE A 170 15.56 8.14 -3.07
N ARG A 171 16.11 6.97 -2.74
CA ARG A 171 17.54 6.65 -2.88
C ARG A 171 17.72 5.19 -3.29
N ASN A 172 18.93 4.85 -3.78
CA ASN A 172 19.29 3.47 -4.15
C ASN A 172 18.24 2.81 -5.06
N LYS A 173 17.99 3.42 -6.22
CA LYS A 173 16.99 2.92 -7.18
C LYS A 173 17.54 1.81 -8.07
N VAL A 174 16.64 0.91 -8.44
CA VAL A 174 16.77 0.00 -9.59
C VAL A 174 15.91 0.56 -10.71
N GLU A 175 16.50 0.74 -11.89
CA GLU A 175 15.80 1.23 -13.09
C GLU A 175 15.52 0.08 -14.06
N PHE A 176 14.34 0.11 -14.68
CA PHE A 176 13.91 -0.88 -15.65
C PHE A 176 13.98 -0.30 -17.07
N GLY A 177 14.14 -1.18 -18.07
CA GLY A 177 14.43 -0.80 -19.45
C GLY A 177 13.31 -0.04 -20.18
N ASN A 178 12.04 -0.16 -19.74
CA ASN A 178 10.94 0.68 -20.22
C ASN A 178 10.71 1.87 -19.27
N SER A 179 10.47 3.02 -19.90
CA SER A 179 10.40 4.36 -19.34
C SER A 179 9.74 4.50 -17.97
N ASN A 180 10.48 5.11 -17.03
CA ASN A 180 10.06 5.68 -15.75
C ASN A 180 9.62 4.68 -14.66
N LYS A 181 9.83 3.37 -14.86
CA LYS A 181 9.59 2.38 -13.80
C LYS A 181 10.86 2.18 -12.98
N VAL A 182 10.70 2.19 -11.66
CA VAL A 182 11.80 2.04 -10.69
C VAL A 182 11.39 1.18 -9.50
N ALA A 183 12.38 0.66 -8.78
CA ALA A 183 12.18 -0.01 -7.50
C ALA A 183 13.17 0.49 -6.45
N ASN A 184 12.75 0.46 -5.18
CA ASN A 184 13.68 0.50 -4.05
C ASN A 184 14.56 -0.76 -4.09
N LYS A 185 15.88 -0.60 -4.11
CA LYS A 185 16.83 -1.73 -4.28
C LYS A 185 16.65 -2.82 -3.23
N ASP A 186 16.35 -2.45 -1.98
CA ASP A 186 16.18 -3.44 -0.90
C ASP A 186 14.90 -4.27 -1.08
N ASP A 187 13.79 -3.64 -1.46
CA ASP A 187 12.53 -4.33 -1.76
C ASP A 187 12.67 -5.23 -2.99
N TRP A 188 13.37 -4.75 -4.02
CA TRP A 188 13.67 -5.54 -5.22
C TRP A 188 14.52 -6.77 -4.90
N ASN A 189 15.58 -6.60 -4.10
CA ASN A 189 16.44 -7.72 -3.71
C ASN A 189 15.70 -8.75 -2.84
N LYS A 190 14.78 -8.29 -1.97
CA LYS A 190 13.91 -9.18 -1.17
C LYS A 190 13.02 -10.03 -2.07
N LEU A 191 12.37 -9.42 -3.05
CA LEU A 191 11.54 -10.15 -4.03
C LEU A 191 12.37 -11.13 -4.87
N ILE A 192 13.56 -10.73 -5.34
CA ILE A 192 14.48 -11.62 -6.06
C ILE A 192 14.91 -12.81 -5.19
N MET A 193 15.25 -12.57 -3.92
CA MET A 193 15.66 -13.64 -3.02
C MET A 193 14.52 -14.63 -2.78
N ALA A 194 13.31 -14.14 -2.57
CA ALA A 194 12.12 -14.97 -2.42
C ALA A 194 11.85 -15.84 -3.66
N ALA A 195 11.89 -15.25 -4.84
CA ALA A 195 11.67 -15.97 -6.08
C ALA A 195 12.81 -16.95 -6.40
N LYS A 196 14.06 -16.50 -6.44
CA LYS A 196 15.18 -17.27 -7.02
C LYS A 196 15.91 -18.18 -6.03
N VAL A 197 15.85 -17.86 -4.74
CA VAL A 197 16.58 -18.61 -3.70
C VAL A 197 15.63 -19.44 -2.86
N GLN A 198 14.47 -18.86 -2.50
CA GLN A 198 13.45 -19.57 -1.73
C GLN A 198 12.45 -20.32 -2.64
N HIS A 199 12.52 -20.13 -3.96
CA HIS A 199 11.66 -20.79 -4.95
C HIS A 199 10.16 -20.61 -4.68
N ILE A 200 9.77 -19.41 -4.23
CA ILE A 200 8.36 -19.04 -4.07
C ILE A 200 7.78 -18.77 -5.46
N ALA A 201 6.94 -19.68 -5.95
CA ALA A 201 6.42 -19.68 -7.32
C ALA A 201 5.64 -18.40 -7.66
N GLU A 202 4.82 -17.91 -6.72
CA GLU A 202 4.04 -16.69 -6.87
C GLU A 202 4.95 -15.47 -7.04
N CYS A 203 6.09 -15.43 -6.33
CA CYS A 203 7.09 -14.37 -6.49
C CYS A 203 7.83 -14.49 -7.83
N GLU A 204 8.08 -15.71 -8.33
CA GLU A 204 8.65 -15.90 -9.68
C GLU A 204 7.71 -15.36 -10.76
N ASP A 205 6.41 -15.61 -10.64
CA ASP A 205 5.42 -15.13 -11.60
C ASP A 205 5.27 -13.60 -11.56
N VAL A 206 5.30 -12.99 -10.38
CA VAL A 206 5.37 -11.52 -10.24
C VAL A 206 6.64 -10.96 -10.90
N LEU A 207 7.80 -11.60 -10.73
CA LEU A 207 9.03 -11.15 -11.40
C LEU A 207 8.95 -11.25 -12.93
N LYS A 208 8.35 -12.32 -13.47
CA LYS A 208 8.11 -12.45 -14.91
C LYS A 208 7.22 -11.32 -15.42
N PHE A 209 6.14 -11.01 -14.70
CA PHE A 209 5.26 -9.90 -15.04
C PHE A 209 5.98 -8.55 -14.99
N ILE A 210 6.74 -8.26 -13.91
CA ILE A 210 7.52 -7.01 -13.80
C ILE A 210 8.51 -6.89 -14.97
N ALA A 211 9.20 -7.97 -15.35
CA ALA A 211 10.12 -7.95 -16.48
C ALA A 211 9.43 -7.66 -17.81
N ALA A 212 8.23 -8.22 -18.03
CA ALA A 212 7.44 -7.95 -19.23
C ALA A 212 6.85 -6.53 -19.24
N TRP A 213 6.35 -6.06 -18.10
CA TRP A 213 5.67 -4.77 -17.97
C TRP A 213 6.64 -3.59 -17.93
N CYS A 214 7.70 -3.70 -17.12
CA CYS A 214 8.67 -2.63 -16.90
C CYS A 214 9.90 -2.74 -17.83
N GLY A 215 10.05 -3.83 -18.57
CA GLY A 215 11.27 -4.16 -19.30
C GLY A 215 12.37 -4.72 -18.38
N GLY A 216 13.39 -5.35 -18.96
CA GLY A 216 14.50 -5.91 -18.19
C GLY A 216 15.32 -4.83 -17.48
N THR A 217 15.87 -5.12 -16.30
CA THR A 217 16.89 -4.25 -15.70
C THR A 217 18.18 -4.44 -16.47
N GLY A 218 18.82 -3.36 -16.95
CA GLY A 218 19.97 -3.40 -17.86
C GLY A 218 21.21 -4.17 -17.39
N ASN A 219 21.19 -4.79 -16.20
CA ASN A 219 22.28 -5.53 -15.58
C ASN A 219 21.95 -7.00 -15.23
N THR A 220 20.84 -7.53 -15.71
CA THR A 220 20.48 -8.94 -15.50
C THR A 220 20.00 -9.53 -16.82
N GLY A 221 20.69 -10.57 -17.27
CA GLY A 221 20.18 -11.48 -18.29
C GLY A 221 18.95 -12.21 -17.74
N PHE A 222 17.80 -11.55 -17.73
CA PHE A 222 16.51 -12.16 -17.45
C PHE A 222 16.03 -12.88 -18.71
N THR A 223 16.62 -14.02 -19.01
CA THR A 223 16.02 -14.99 -19.91
C THR A 223 15.16 -15.90 -19.05
N PHE A 224 13.85 -15.66 -19.04
CA PHE A 224 12.91 -16.68 -18.59
C PHE A 224 12.75 -17.65 -19.77
N GLN A 225 13.23 -18.88 -19.59
CA GLN A 225 13.14 -19.95 -20.57
C GLN A 225 11.84 -20.72 -20.39
#